data_AF-W1VAM6-F1
#
_entry.id   AF-W1VAM6-F1
#
_cell.length_a   1.000
_cell.length_b   1.000
_cell.length_c   1.000
_cell.angle_alpha   90.00
_cell.angle_beta   90.00
_cell.angle_gamma   90.00
#
_symmetry.space_group_name_H-M   'P 1'
#
loop_
_entity.id
_entity.type
_entity.pdbx_description
1 polymer ?
#
loop_
_entity_poly.entity_id
_entity_poly.type
_entity_poly.pdbx_seq_one_letter_code
_entity_poly.pdbx_strand_id
1 'polypeptide(L)'
;IGVGGREIGYLFGQYKRLRNSYDAGVLTGKGLAWGGSLVRTEATGYGTVLFAQSMLATKGQTLEGKKVAVSGSGNVAIYAIEKAQQLGATPITFSDSSGYVVDEAGVDLDLLKQVKEVERGRVADYVSRRPGSRLVTEGRPWDVPVDVALPCATQNELDGDDAATLLRQGCAVVAEGANMPSTPEAVEAFLGAGILYAPGKAANAGGVATSALEMEQNAGRTRWDFATAEEKLTAIMADIHDSCVAAAEEYGRPGDYVLGANAAGFTRVADVMIAHGIV
;
A
#
# COMPACT_ATOMS: atom_id res chain seq x y z
N ILE A 1 -13.70 -0.05 -3.46
CA ILE A 1 -13.96 1.36 -3.87
C ILE A 1 -15.46 1.61 -3.71
N GLY A 2 -15.87 2.77 -3.17
CA GLY A 2 -17.28 3.13 -3.01
C GLY A 2 -17.94 2.76 -1.66
N VAL A 3 -17.21 2.08 -0.76
CA VAL A 3 -17.66 1.75 0.60
C VAL A 3 -16.61 2.26 1.59
N GLY A 4 -16.84 3.43 2.16
CA GLY A 4 -15.95 4.04 3.17
C GLY A 4 -16.54 3.98 4.57
N GLY A 5 -15.95 4.71 5.51
CA GLY A 5 -16.40 4.74 6.91
C GLY A 5 -17.88 5.13 7.08
N ARG A 6 -18.41 5.97 6.18
CA ARG A 6 -19.84 6.33 6.14
C ARG A 6 -20.72 5.12 5.86
N GLU A 7 -20.45 4.41 4.77
CA GLU A 7 -21.21 3.22 4.37
C GLU A 7 -21.06 2.09 5.40
N ILE A 8 -19.85 1.88 5.94
CA ILE A 8 -19.59 0.90 7.02
C ILE A 8 -20.43 1.21 8.27
N GLY A 9 -20.60 2.49 8.63
CA GLY A 9 -21.49 2.90 9.71
C GLY A 9 -22.95 2.53 9.47
N TYR A 10 -23.47 2.77 8.25
CA TYR A 10 -24.84 2.40 7.90
C TYR A 10 -25.05 0.88 7.90
N LEU A 11 -24.10 0.12 7.35
CA LEU A 11 -24.12 -1.34 7.30
C LEU A 11 -24.10 -1.94 8.72
N PHE A 12 -23.18 -1.48 9.58
CA PHE A 12 -23.09 -1.96 10.95
C PHE A 12 -24.34 -1.61 11.77
N GLY A 13 -24.86 -0.39 11.61
CA GLY A 13 -26.10 0.02 12.26
C GLY A 13 -27.28 -0.88 11.90
N GLN A 14 -27.41 -1.23 10.61
CA GLN A 14 -28.48 -2.12 10.15
C GLN A 14 -28.26 -3.57 10.58
N TYR A 15 -27.03 -4.08 10.56
CA TYR A 15 -26.68 -5.40 11.08
C TYR A 15 -27.10 -5.52 12.54
N LYS A 16 -26.70 -4.55 13.38
CA LYS A 16 -27.04 -4.51 14.81
C LYS A 16 -28.55 -4.55 15.02
N ARG A 17 -29.31 -3.79 14.22
CA ARG A 17 -30.79 -3.75 14.29
C ARG A 17 -31.42 -5.10 13.95
N LEU A 18 -30.95 -5.76 12.89
CA LEU A 18 -31.52 -7.02 12.40
C LEU A 18 -31.16 -8.20 13.30
N ARG A 19 -29.93 -8.24 13.81
CA ARG A 19 -29.43 -9.33 14.68
C ARG A 19 -29.78 -9.13 16.15
N ASN A 20 -30.18 -7.91 16.53
CA ASN A 20 -30.41 -7.51 17.92
C ASN A 20 -29.19 -7.83 18.83
N SER A 21 -27.98 -7.65 18.29
CA SER A 21 -26.71 -7.88 19.00
C SER A 21 -25.66 -6.86 18.59
N TYR A 22 -24.77 -6.51 19.52
CA TYR A 22 -23.60 -5.68 19.25
C TYR A 22 -22.37 -6.58 18.98
N ASP A 23 -22.29 -7.13 17.77
CA ASP A 23 -21.18 -7.99 17.36
C ASP A 23 -20.08 -7.14 16.70
N ALA A 24 -19.23 -6.51 17.50
CA ALA A 24 -18.23 -5.57 17.01
C ALA A 24 -17.27 -6.16 15.95
N GLY A 25 -17.02 -7.48 16.00
CA GLY A 25 -16.14 -8.18 15.06
C GLY A 25 -16.76 -8.51 13.69
N VAL A 26 -18.04 -8.19 13.45
CA VAL A 26 -18.70 -8.55 12.17
C VAL A 26 -18.21 -7.74 10.97
N LEU A 27 -17.76 -6.50 11.21
CA LEU A 27 -17.22 -5.60 10.19
C LEU A 27 -15.95 -4.94 10.73
N THR A 28 -15.00 -4.66 9.85
CA THR A 28 -13.80 -3.85 10.10
C THR A 28 -13.88 -2.52 9.37
N GLY A 29 -12.97 -1.59 9.65
CA GLY A 29 -13.06 -0.22 9.13
C GLY A 29 -14.13 0.61 9.84
N LYS A 30 -14.45 0.24 11.08
CA LYS A 30 -15.42 0.96 11.91
C LYS A 30 -14.84 2.30 12.38
N GLY A 31 -15.70 3.23 12.78
CA GLY A 31 -15.25 4.47 13.40
C GLY A 31 -14.72 4.22 14.82
N LEU A 32 -13.72 5.02 15.23
CA LEU A 32 -13.02 4.86 16.51
C LEU A 32 -13.96 4.88 17.72
N ALA A 33 -15.02 5.70 17.68
CA ALA A 33 -16.00 5.79 18.75
C ALA A 33 -16.77 4.47 18.99
N TRP A 34 -16.85 3.58 17.99
CA TRP A 34 -17.73 2.41 18.00
C TRP A 34 -17.02 1.10 17.61
N GLY A 35 -15.72 0.98 17.91
CA GLY A 35 -14.97 -0.28 17.82
C GLY A 35 -14.01 -0.38 16.63
N GLY A 36 -13.74 0.75 15.97
CA GLY A 36 -12.65 0.85 14.99
C GLY A 36 -11.27 0.79 15.63
N SER A 37 -10.26 0.50 14.81
CA SER A 37 -8.85 0.52 15.20
C SER A 37 -8.17 1.80 14.73
N LEU A 38 -7.24 2.32 15.54
CA LEU A 38 -6.23 3.26 15.05
C LEU A 38 -5.34 2.58 14.00
N VAL A 39 -4.64 3.36 13.18
CA VAL A 39 -3.78 2.92 12.06
C VAL A 39 -4.57 2.29 10.90
N ARG A 40 -5.87 1.99 11.05
CA ARG A 40 -6.66 1.35 9.99
C ARG A 40 -6.72 2.20 8.72
N THR A 41 -6.76 3.52 8.86
CA THR A 41 -6.84 4.44 7.72
C THR A 41 -5.51 4.45 6.96
N GLU A 42 -4.40 4.39 7.68
CA GLU A 42 -3.03 4.49 7.19
C GLU A 42 -2.48 3.15 6.66
N ALA A 43 -3.04 2.04 7.14
CA ALA A 43 -2.44 0.71 7.11
C ALA A 43 -1.93 0.22 5.75
N THR A 44 -2.69 0.41 4.67
CA THR A 44 -2.28 -0.07 3.34
C THR A 44 -1.12 0.74 2.78
N GLY A 45 -1.16 2.06 2.90
CA GLY A 45 -0.09 2.94 2.45
C GLY A 45 1.18 2.74 3.29
N TYR A 46 1.03 2.68 4.61
CA TYR A 46 2.14 2.40 5.54
C TYR A 46 2.75 1.03 5.24
N GLY A 47 1.93 -0.01 5.09
CA GLY A 47 2.40 -1.36 4.80
C GLY A 47 3.20 -1.45 3.51
N THR A 48 2.74 -0.77 2.45
CA THR A 48 3.44 -0.74 1.15
C THR A 48 4.85 -0.17 1.29
N VAL A 49 4.98 0.94 2.00
CA VAL A 49 6.29 1.59 2.22
C VAL A 49 7.18 0.78 3.16
N LEU A 50 6.62 0.21 4.23
CA LEU A 50 7.36 -0.64 5.16
C LEU A 50 7.89 -1.90 4.46
N PHE A 51 7.12 -2.49 3.55
CA PHE A 51 7.58 -3.62 2.73
C PHE A 51 8.71 -3.20 1.79
N ALA A 52 8.60 -2.03 1.13
CA ALA A 52 9.67 -1.49 0.30
C ALA A 52 10.95 -1.20 1.10
N GLN A 53 10.81 -0.71 2.34
CA GLN A 53 11.92 -0.52 3.27
C GLN A 53 12.60 -1.85 3.63
N SER A 54 11.85 -2.92 3.88
CA SER A 54 12.42 -4.25 4.10
C SER A 54 13.16 -4.78 2.88
N MET A 55 12.60 -4.60 1.67
CA MET A 55 13.28 -4.99 0.43
C MET A 55 14.62 -4.26 0.27
N LEU A 56 14.67 -2.95 0.51
CA LEU A 56 15.90 -2.15 0.44
C LEU A 56 16.94 -2.61 1.47
N ALA A 57 16.50 -2.99 2.67
CA ALA A 57 17.39 -3.48 3.72
C ALA A 57 18.16 -4.74 3.30
N THR A 58 17.56 -5.61 2.45
CA THR A 58 18.27 -6.79 1.88
C THR A 58 19.47 -6.41 1.01
N LYS A 59 19.54 -5.16 0.54
CA LYS A 59 20.63 -4.60 -0.25
C LYS A 59 21.49 -3.60 0.55
N GLY A 60 21.31 -3.54 1.87
CA GLY A 60 22.02 -2.59 2.74
C GLY A 60 21.64 -1.12 2.47
N GLN A 61 20.44 -0.87 1.94
CA GLN A 61 19.94 0.47 1.63
C GLN A 61 18.74 0.85 2.52
N THR A 62 18.45 2.14 2.58
CA THR A 62 17.29 2.72 3.29
C THR A 62 16.44 3.56 2.35
N LEU A 63 15.22 3.94 2.76
CA LEU A 63 14.41 4.91 2.01
C LEU A 63 14.92 6.35 2.12
N GLU A 64 15.79 6.64 3.08
CA GLU A 64 16.31 7.98 3.34
C GLU A 64 17.00 8.57 2.10
N GLY A 65 16.60 9.78 1.72
CA GLY A 65 17.14 10.50 0.58
C GLY A 65 16.67 10.01 -0.80
N LYS A 66 15.87 8.94 -0.89
CA LYS A 66 15.36 8.41 -2.16
C LYS A 66 14.20 9.24 -2.70
N LYS A 67 14.17 9.47 -4.01
CA LYS A 67 13.01 10.01 -4.72
C LYS A 67 11.98 8.91 -4.96
N VAL A 68 10.72 9.20 -4.64
CA VAL A 68 9.63 8.22 -4.74
C VAL A 68 8.55 8.73 -5.70
N ALA A 69 8.22 7.92 -6.72
CA ALA A 69 7.01 8.13 -7.49
C ALA A 69 5.86 7.40 -6.81
N VAL A 70 4.76 8.09 -6.56
CA VAL A 70 3.52 7.49 -6.06
C VAL A 70 2.45 7.79 -7.10
N SER A 71 1.66 6.79 -7.50
CA SER A 71 0.46 7.06 -8.29
C SER A 71 -0.77 7.12 -7.40
N GLY A 72 -1.82 7.79 -7.87
CA GLY A 72 -3.05 7.96 -7.12
C GLY A 72 -2.95 9.08 -6.09
N SER A 73 -4.11 9.42 -5.54
CA SER A 73 -4.31 10.47 -4.53
C SER A 73 -5.46 10.11 -3.58
N GLY A 74 -5.77 8.81 -3.52
CA GLY A 74 -6.68 8.24 -2.56
C GLY A 74 -5.95 7.87 -1.26
N ASN A 75 -6.68 7.23 -0.36
CA ASN A 75 -6.17 6.81 0.94
C ASN A 75 -4.79 6.11 0.84
N VAL A 76 -4.64 5.05 0.04
CA VAL A 76 -3.38 4.31 -0.06
C VAL A 76 -2.20 5.22 -0.45
N ALA A 77 -2.38 6.06 -1.46
CA ALA A 77 -1.34 6.97 -1.95
C ALA A 77 -0.97 8.05 -0.93
N ILE A 78 -1.97 8.68 -0.30
CA ILE A 78 -1.75 9.73 0.72
C ILE A 78 -0.91 9.18 1.88
N TYR A 79 -1.27 8.00 2.38
CA TYR A 79 -0.58 7.41 3.52
C TYR A 79 0.75 6.74 3.14
N ALA A 80 0.92 6.32 1.87
CA ALA A 80 2.23 5.94 1.36
C ALA A 80 3.17 7.14 1.29
N ILE A 81 2.70 8.30 0.82
CA ILE A 81 3.47 9.55 0.84
C ILE A 81 3.87 9.93 2.27
N GLU A 82 2.92 9.88 3.21
CA GLU A 82 3.17 10.18 4.62
C GLU A 82 4.26 9.27 5.21
N LYS A 83 4.14 7.94 5.04
CA LYS A 83 5.12 7.00 5.59
C LYS A 83 6.50 7.16 4.92
N ALA A 84 6.52 7.38 3.61
CA ALA A 84 7.78 7.58 2.89
C ALA A 84 8.52 8.83 3.39
N GLN A 85 7.80 9.93 3.63
CA GLN A 85 8.38 11.15 4.22
C GLN A 85 8.90 10.93 5.65
N GLN A 86 8.16 10.20 6.49
CA GLN A 86 8.59 9.85 7.85
C GLN A 86 9.88 9.02 7.87
N LEU A 87 10.14 8.25 6.82
CA LEU A 87 11.37 7.45 6.64
C LEU A 87 12.46 8.21 5.85
N GLY A 88 12.31 9.52 5.67
CA GLY A 88 13.31 10.39 5.04
C GLY A 88 13.35 10.34 3.52
N ALA A 89 12.40 9.67 2.86
CA ALA A 89 12.27 9.71 1.41
C ALA A 89 11.56 11.00 0.96
N THR A 90 11.70 11.32 -0.33
CA THR A 90 11.02 12.47 -0.95
C THR A 90 10.05 11.98 -2.03
N PRO A 91 8.76 11.78 -1.69
CA PRO A 91 7.74 11.56 -2.70
C PRO A 91 7.58 12.81 -3.56
N ILE A 92 7.71 12.67 -4.87
CA ILE A 92 7.68 13.80 -5.82
C ILE A 92 6.53 13.72 -6.82
N THR A 93 5.79 12.62 -6.85
CA THR A 93 4.60 12.49 -7.71
C THR A 93 3.39 11.93 -6.95
N PHE A 94 2.21 12.27 -7.46
CA PHE A 94 0.90 11.67 -7.13
C PHE A 94 -0.05 11.93 -8.30
N SER A 95 -1.15 11.19 -8.42
CA SER A 95 -2.05 11.34 -9.58
C SER A 95 -3.53 11.22 -9.24
N ASP A 96 -4.37 11.66 -10.18
CA ASP A 96 -5.76 11.24 -10.23
C ASP A 96 -6.16 11.01 -11.70
N SER A 97 -7.46 10.83 -11.95
CA SER A 97 -7.99 10.60 -13.30
C SER A 97 -7.73 11.73 -14.30
N SER A 98 -7.28 12.91 -13.85
CA SER A 98 -7.02 14.08 -14.70
C SER A 98 -5.56 14.23 -15.12
N GLY A 99 -4.65 13.44 -14.53
CA GLY A 99 -3.21 13.53 -14.76
C GLY A 99 -2.40 13.30 -13.50
N TYR A 100 -1.10 13.57 -13.56
CA TYR A 100 -0.20 13.44 -12.42
C TYR A 100 0.51 14.75 -12.09
N VAL A 101 0.74 14.97 -10.81
CA VAL A 101 1.48 16.13 -10.30
C VAL A 101 2.93 15.73 -10.13
N VAL A 102 3.82 16.67 -10.45
CA VAL A 102 5.24 16.61 -10.12
C VAL A 102 5.57 17.78 -9.19
N ASP A 103 6.09 17.47 -8.01
CA ASP A 103 6.60 18.41 -7.02
C ASP A 103 8.03 18.00 -6.65
N GLU A 104 9.03 18.55 -7.35
CA GLU A 104 10.45 18.20 -7.16
C GLU A 104 10.98 18.54 -5.76
N ALA A 105 10.31 19.44 -5.04
CA ALA A 105 10.64 19.79 -3.66
C ALA A 105 10.04 18.80 -2.64
N GLY A 106 9.21 17.86 -3.11
CA GLY A 106 8.46 16.92 -2.28
C GLY A 106 7.02 17.37 -2.05
N VAL A 107 6.11 16.39 -2.03
CA VAL A 107 4.67 16.61 -1.83
C VAL A 107 4.37 17.26 -0.48
N ASP A 108 3.58 18.33 -0.49
CA ASP A 108 2.97 18.95 0.68
C ASP A 108 1.80 18.09 1.17
N LEU A 109 2.06 17.23 2.15
CA LEU A 109 1.09 16.25 2.62
C LEU A 109 -0.18 16.90 3.20
N ASP A 110 -0.02 17.97 3.97
CA ASP A 110 -1.16 18.66 4.61
C ASP A 110 -2.07 19.30 3.55
N LEU A 111 -1.48 19.94 2.54
CA LEU A 111 -2.22 20.48 1.41
C LEU A 111 -2.92 19.38 0.62
N LEU A 112 -2.24 18.25 0.37
CA LEU A 112 -2.83 17.11 -0.34
C LEU A 112 -4.03 16.54 0.42
N LYS A 113 -3.90 16.32 1.75
CA LYS A 113 -4.99 15.85 2.62
C LYS A 113 -6.15 16.84 2.63
N GLN A 114 -5.88 18.14 2.73
CA GLN A 114 -6.91 19.18 2.67
C GLN A 114 -7.70 19.12 1.34
N VAL A 115 -7.00 19.05 0.21
CA VAL A 115 -7.63 18.99 -1.12
C VAL A 115 -8.44 17.70 -1.30
N LYS A 116 -7.88 16.54 -0.92
CA LYS A 116 -8.49 15.24 -1.27
C LYS A 116 -9.48 14.72 -0.24
N GLU A 117 -9.22 14.89 1.05
CA GLU A 117 -10.04 14.32 2.13
C GLU A 117 -11.15 15.27 2.60
N VAL A 118 -10.85 16.57 2.67
CA VAL A 118 -11.79 17.59 3.14
C VAL A 118 -12.61 18.16 2.00
N GLU A 119 -11.94 18.76 1.00
CA GLU A 119 -12.60 19.46 -0.10
C GLU A 119 -13.11 18.54 -1.20
N ARG A 120 -12.53 17.33 -1.29
CA ARG A 120 -12.78 16.35 -2.37
C ARG A 120 -12.50 16.93 -3.76
N GLY A 121 -11.46 17.77 -3.84
CA GLY A 121 -11.00 18.43 -5.05
C GLY A 121 -10.18 17.54 -5.99
N ARG A 122 -9.66 18.18 -7.03
CA ARG A 122 -8.79 17.60 -8.05
C ARG A 122 -7.32 17.90 -7.74
N VAL A 123 -6.42 17.12 -8.32
CA VAL A 123 -4.98 17.39 -8.16
C VAL A 123 -4.54 18.74 -8.73
N ALA A 124 -5.30 19.32 -9.67
CA ALA A 124 -5.10 20.70 -10.12
C ALA A 124 -5.27 21.75 -9.00
N ASP A 125 -6.15 21.50 -8.02
CA ASP A 125 -6.38 22.43 -6.91
C ASP A 125 -5.14 22.51 -6.01
N TYR A 126 -4.44 21.37 -5.81
CA TYR A 126 -3.13 21.33 -5.14
C TYR A 126 -2.12 22.20 -5.90
N VAL A 127 -1.99 22.01 -7.22
CA VAL A 127 -1.01 22.75 -8.04
C VAL A 127 -1.24 24.26 -7.99
N SER A 128 -2.51 24.69 -7.99
CA SER A 128 -2.86 26.11 -7.88
C SER A 128 -2.39 26.77 -6.57
N ARG A 129 -2.21 25.97 -5.51
CA ARG A 129 -1.84 26.41 -4.15
C ARG A 129 -0.41 26.06 -3.77
N ARG A 130 0.30 25.29 -4.60
CA ARG A 130 1.68 24.84 -4.40
C ARG A 130 2.57 25.35 -5.54
N PRO A 131 3.11 26.59 -5.43
CA PRO A 131 4.07 27.12 -6.39
C PRO A 131 5.26 26.18 -6.55
N GLY A 132 5.69 25.94 -7.80
CA GLY A 132 6.80 25.03 -8.11
C GLY A 132 6.36 23.60 -8.43
N SER A 133 5.13 23.21 -8.08
CA SER A 133 4.52 21.97 -8.59
C SER A 133 3.89 22.20 -9.97
N ARG A 134 3.76 21.12 -10.75
CA ARG A 134 3.12 21.15 -12.07
C ARG A 134 2.20 19.96 -12.27
N LEU A 135 1.07 20.17 -12.97
CA LEU A 135 0.21 19.11 -13.45
C LEU A 135 0.65 18.70 -14.86
N VAL A 136 0.75 17.40 -15.08
CA VAL A 136 1.01 16.79 -16.38
C VAL A 136 -0.20 15.96 -16.76
N THR A 137 -0.79 16.25 -17.92
CA THR A 137 -2.02 15.60 -18.40
C THR A 137 -1.75 14.46 -19.38
N GLU A 138 -0.55 14.42 -19.95
CA GLU A 138 -0.09 13.39 -20.88
C GLU A 138 0.93 12.47 -20.21
N GLY A 139 0.93 11.19 -20.56
CA GLY A 139 1.84 10.20 -19.97
C GLY A 139 1.42 9.75 -18.58
N ARG A 140 2.37 9.23 -17.80
CA ARG A 140 2.13 8.64 -16.48
C ARG A 140 3.17 9.10 -15.45
N PRO A 141 2.91 8.97 -14.14
CA PRO A 141 3.89 9.30 -13.10
C PRO A 141 5.25 8.62 -13.27
N TRP A 142 5.28 7.50 -14.01
CA TRP A 142 6.45 6.67 -14.32
C TRP A 142 7.45 7.32 -15.27
N ASP A 143 7.06 8.41 -15.94
CA ASP A 143 7.96 9.20 -16.80
C ASP A 143 9.00 10.01 -15.99
N VAL A 144 8.79 10.15 -14.68
CA VAL A 144 9.63 10.94 -13.78
C VAL A 144 10.76 10.06 -13.21
N PRO A 145 12.04 10.42 -13.37
CA PRO A 145 13.15 9.66 -12.81
C PRO A 145 13.10 9.58 -11.28
N VAL A 146 13.00 8.36 -10.76
CA VAL A 146 12.89 8.06 -9.32
C VAL A 146 13.64 6.79 -8.95
N ASP A 147 13.98 6.66 -7.67
CA ASP A 147 14.61 5.46 -7.12
C ASP A 147 13.59 4.36 -6.79
N VAL A 148 12.38 4.77 -6.39
CA VAL A 148 11.31 3.88 -5.92
C VAL A 148 9.98 4.27 -6.58
N ALA A 149 9.22 3.29 -7.06
CA ALA A 149 7.88 3.49 -7.60
C ALA A 149 6.82 2.72 -6.80
N LEU A 150 5.77 3.42 -6.38
CA LEU A 150 4.66 2.90 -5.57
C LEU A 150 3.34 3.08 -6.34
N PRO A 151 2.92 2.11 -7.18
CA PRO A 151 1.62 2.16 -7.85
C PRO A 151 0.47 1.90 -6.87
N CYS A 152 -0.33 2.94 -6.64
CA CYS A 152 -1.33 3.02 -5.58
C CYS A 152 -2.70 3.52 -6.06
N ALA A 153 -2.98 3.53 -7.38
CA ALA A 153 -4.24 4.04 -7.92
C ALA A 153 -5.21 2.92 -8.31
N THR A 154 -4.89 2.14 -9.33
CA THR A 154 -5.82 1.17 -9.95
C THR A 154 -5.08 -0.01 -10.56
N GLN A 155 -5.81 -1.08 -10.87
CA GLN A 155 -5.28 -2.22 -11.64
C GLN A 155 -4.78 -1.78 -13.03
N ASN A 156 -3.77 -2.47 -13.55
CA ASN A 156 -3.18 -2.24 -14.89
C ASN A 156 -2.80 -0.78 -15.19
N GLU A 157 -2.31 -0.03 -14.19
CA GLU A 157 -1.86 1.35 -14.34
C GLU A 157 -0.37 1.48 -14.72
N LEU A 158 0.39 0.39 -14.65
CA LEU A 158 1.79 0.32 -15.00
C LEU A 158 1.99 -0.80 -16.04
N ASP A 159 2.29 -0.40 -17.27
CA ASP A 159 2.48 -1.34 -18.39
C ASP A 159 3.96 -1.60 -18.74
N GLY A 160 4.20 -2.45 -19.74
CA GLY A 160 5.57 -2.80 -20.15
C GLY A 160 6.40 -1.60 -20.62
N ASP A 161 5.80 -0.59 -21.25
CA ASP A 161 6.50 0.61 -21.71
C ASP A 161 6.88 1.52 -20.54
N ASP A 162 5.99 1.63 -19.54
CA ASP A 162 6.29 2.29 -18.27
C ASP A 162 7.42 1.58 -17.53
N ALA A 163 7.36 0.24 -17.45
CA ALA A 163 8.39 -0.56 -16.80
C ALA A 163 9.75 -0.38 -17.47
N ALA A 164 9.80 -0.41 -18.80
CA ALA A 164 11.01 -0.13 -19.56
C ALA A 164 11.55 1.29 -19.30
N THR A 165 10.65 2.27 -19.11
CA THR A 165 11.03 3.65 -18.78
C THR A 165 11.61 3.77 -17.37
N LEU A 166 10.96 3.19 -16.36
CA LEU A 166 11.47 3.15 -14.99
C LEU A 166 12.84 2.47 -14.90
N LEU A 167 13.00 1.33 -15.57
CA LEU A 167 14.27 0.60 -15.62
C LEU A 167 15.38 1.43 -16.27
N ARG A 168 15.09 2.08 -17.41
CA ARG A 168 16.05 2.95 -18.11
C ARG A 168 16.47 4.15 -17.25
N GLN A 169 15.60 4.63 -16.36
CA GLN A 169 15.86 5.75 -15.45
C GLN A 169 16.57 5.33 -14.16
N GLY A 170 16.78 4.03 -13.93
CA GLY A 170 17.49 3.51 -12.77
C GLY A 170 16.61 3.25 -11.54
N CYS A 171 15.29 3.10 -11.72
CA CYS A 171 14.40 2.69 -10.63
C CYS A 171 14.85 1.33 -10.06
N ALA A 172 15.07 1.28 -8.76
CA ALA A 172 15.61 0.10 -8.07
C ALA A 172 14.53 -0.73 -7.36
N VAL A 173 13.38 -0.11 -7.06
CA VAL A 173 12.31 -0.73 -6.28
C VAL A 173 10.95 -0.39 -6.86
N VAL A 174 10.10 -1.40 -7.02
CA VAL A 174 8.67 -1.26 -7.32
C VAL A 174 7.88 -2.04 -6.29
N ALA A 175 6.98 -1.39 -5.55
CA ALA A 175 6.14 -2.04 -4.53
C ALA A 175 4.67 -1.65 -4.72
N GLU A 176 3.84 -2.64 -5.00
CA GLU A 176 2.44 -2.40 -5.37
C GLU A 176 1.55 -2.09 -4.16
N GLY A 177 1.01 -0.86 -4.10
CA GLY A 177 0.00 -0.47 -3.10
C GLY A 177 -1.43 -0.72 -3.57
N ALA A 178 -1.69 -0.70 -4.88
CA ALA A 178 -2.96 -1.10 -5.47
C ALA A 178 -3.05 -2.62 -5.67
N ASN A 179 -4.24 -3.10 -6.06
CA ASN A 179 -4.43 -4.52 -6.40
C ASN A 179 -4.13 -4.74 -7.89
N MET A 180 -3.04 -5.46 -8.16
CA MET A 180 -2.59 -5.80 -9.52
C MET A 180 -2.40 -4.56 -10.42
N PRO A 181 -1.66 -3.52 -9.98
CA PRO A 181 -1.42 -2.34 -10.80
C PRO A 181 -0.49 -2.61 -11.99
N SER A 182 0.46 -3.54 -11.87
CA SER A 182 1.36 -3.85 -12.97
C SER A 182 0.74 -4.90 -13.89
N THR A 183 0.81 -4.65 -15.19
CA THR A 183 0.49 -5.66 -16.22
C THR A 183 1.49 -6.82 -16.20
N PRO A 184 1.16 -8.01 -16.73
CA PRO A 184 2.10 -9.13 -16.84
C PRO A 184 3.42 -8.74 -17.51
N GLU A 185 3.36 -7.93 -18.57
CA GLU A 185 4.52 -7.47 -19.33
C GLU A 185 5.45 -6.60 -18.46
N ALA A 186 4.89 -5.73 -17.61
CA ALA A 186 5.65 -4.95 -16.65
C ALA A 186 6.34 -5.82 -15.60
N VAL A 187 5.61 -6.82 -15.07
CA VAL A 187 6.15 -7.76 -14.08
C VAL A 187 7.33 -8.55 -14.67
N GLU A 188 7.17 -9.07 -15.88
CA GLU A 188 8.24 -9.78 -16.58
C GLU A 188 9.47 -8.90 -16.81
N ALA A 189 9.28 -7.62 -17.18
CA ALA A 189 10.37 -6.67 -17.35
C ALA A 189 11.13 -6.45 -16.02
N PHE A 190 10.43 -6.24 -14.91
CA PHE A 190 11.06 -6.03 -13.61
C PHE A 190 11.79 -7.26 -13.09
N LEU A 191 11.19 -8.44 -13.20
CA LEU A 191 11.82 -9.71 -12.81
C LEU A 191 13.04 -10.02 -13.69
N GLY A 192 12.93 -9.79 -15.01
CA GLY A 192 14.04 -9.98 -15.95
C GLY A 192 15.21 -9.02 -15.71
N ALA A 193 14.93 -7.80 -15.25
CA ALA A 193 15.95 -6.82 -14.87
C ALA A 193 16.57 -7.06 -13.49
N GLY A 194 15.95 -7.90 -12.65
CA GLY A 194 16.45 -8.23 -11.31
C GLY A 194 16.35 -7.09 -10.29
N ILE A 195 15.47 -6.11 -10.52
CA ILE A 195 15.16 -5.08 -9.53
C ILE A 195 14.29 -5.64 -8.39
N LEU A 196 14.15 -4.90 -7.30
CA LEU A 196 13.29 -5.29 -6.19
C LEU A 196 11.82 -5.02 -6.54
N TYR A 197 11.10 -6.05 -7.00
CA TYR A 197 9.68 -5.97 -7.31
C TYR A 197 8.84 -6.74 -6.29
N ALA A 198 7.89 -6.06 -5.62
CA ALA A 198 6.96 -6.67 -4.67
C ALA A 198 5.51 -6.69 -5.20
N PRO A 199 4.85 -7.86 -5.25
CA PRO A 199 3.47 -7.97 -5.68
C PRO A 199 2.49 -7.41 -4.62
N GLY A 200 1.35 -6.91 -5.07
CA GLY A 200 0.36 -6.26 -4.19
C GLY A 200 -0.14 -7.18 -3.07
N LYS A 201 -0.28 -8.48 -3.33
CA LYS A 201 -0.71 -9.47 -2.32
C LYS A 201 0.19 -9.52 -1.07
N ALA A 202 1.43 -9.06 -1.19
CA ALA A 202 2.36 -8.93 -0.07
C ALA A 202 2.48 -7.46 0.37
N ALA A 203 2.83 -6.55 -0.55
CA ALA A 203 3.14 -5.16 -0.22
C ALA A 203 1.93 -4.39 0.37
N ASN A 204 0.72 -4.57 -0.17
CA ASN A 204 -0.47 -3.86 0.28
C ASN A 204 -1.24 -4.56 1.42
N ALA A 205 -0.71 -5.69 1.91
CA ALA A 205 -1.36 -6.55 2.91
C ALA A 205 -1.58 -5.86 4.27
N GLY A 206 -0.93 -4.72 4.51
CA GLY A 206 -1.12 -3.94 5.74
C GLY A 206 -2.58 -3.61 6.05
N GLY A 207 -3.40 -3.31 5.02
CA GLY A 207 -4.83 -3.02 5.22
C GLY A 207 -5.63 -4.20 5.78
N VAL A 208 -5.35 -5.43 5.31
CA VAL A 208 -6.01 -6.63 5.82
C VAL A 208 -5.41 -7.07 7.15
N ALA A 209 -4.09 -6.90 7.35
CA ALA A 209 -3.43 -7.13 8.62
C ALA A 209 -4.04 -6.27 9.74
N THR A 210 -4.18 -4.96 9.52
CA THR A 210 -4.81 -4.06 10.51
C THR A 210 -6.31 -4.34 10.66
N SER A 211 -6.98 -4.91 9.65
CA SER A 211 -8.35 -5.40 9.82
C SER A 211 -8.42 -6.60 10.77
N ALA A 212 -7.46 -7.53 10.70
CA ALA A 212 -7.34 -8.62 11.67
C ALA A 212 -7.00 -8.10 13.07
N LEU A 213 -6.12 -7.09 13.19
CA LEU A 213 -5.84 -6.41 14.46
C LEU A 213 -7.07 -5.70 15.04
N GLU A 214 -7.92 -5.12 14.20
CA GLU A 214 -9.20 -4.56 14.64
C GLU A 214 -10.12 -5.67 15.17
N MET A 215 -10.14 -6.85 14.55
CA MET A 215 -10.89 -8.00 15.06
C MET A 215 -10.33 -8.51 16.39
N GLU A 216 -9.00 -8.57 16.55
CA GLU A 216 -8.32 -8.92 17.81
C GLU A 216 -8.73 -7.97 18.94
N GLN A 217 -8.65 -6.66 18.72
CA GLN A 217 -9.10 -5.65 19.68
C GLN A 217 -10.57 -5.80 20.04
N ASN A 218 -11.44 -6.07 19.06
CA ASN A 218 -12.86 -6.28 19.31
C ASN A 218 -13.15 -7.56 20.10
N ALA A 219 -12.44 -8.65 19.83
CA ALA A 219 -12.55 -9.90 20.57
C ALA A 219 -12.03 -9.77 22.01
N GLY A 220 -10.89 -9.11 22.19
CA GLY A 220 -10.31 -8.80 23.50
C GLY A 220 -11.00 -7.67 24.25
N ARG A 221 -11.89 -6.93 23.60
CA ARG A 221 -12.52 -5.68 24.10
C ARG A 221 -11.48 -4.64 24.55
N THR A 222 -10.32 -4.63 23.89
CA THR A 222 -9.22 -3.70 24.14
C THR A 222 -9.19 -2.61 23.08
N ARG A 223 -8.49 -1.52 23.39
CA ARG A 223 -8.15 -0.47 22.43
C ARG A 223 -6.68 -0.16 22.59
N TRP A 224 -5.99 -0.02 21.47
CA TRP A 224 -4.59 0.36 21.46
C TRP A 224 -4.45 1.82 21.07
N ASP A 225 -3.34 2.44 21.48
CA ASP A 225 -2.92 3.71 20.92
C ASP A 225 -2.33 3.51 19.51
N PHE A 226 -2.03 4.63 18.84
CA PHE A 226 -1.54 4.60 17.47
C PHE A 226 -0.18 3.89 17.38
N ALA A 227 0.74 4.20 18.31
CA ALA A 227 2.09 3.65 18.32
C ALA A 227 2.07 2.12 18.46
N THR A 228 1.27 1.58 19.39
CA THR A 228 1.13 0.13 19.58
C THR A 228 0.54 -0.56 18.34
N ALA A 229 -0.49 0.05 17.73
CA ALA A 229 -1.11 -0.50 16.52
C ALA A 229 -0.15 -0.47 15.32
N GLU A 230 0.65 0.60 15.20
CA GLU A 230 1.64 0.78 14.14
C GLU A 230 2.83 -0.17 14.30
N GLU A 231 3.32 -0.37 15.53
CA GLU A 231 4.38 -1.32 15.83
C GLU A 231 3.96 -2.74 15.42
N LYS A 232 2.73 -3.14 15.77
CA LYS A 232 2.16 -4.43 15.34
C LYS A 232 2.04 -4.55 13.83
N LEU A 233 1.58 -3.49 13.14
CA LEU A 233 1.55 -3.47 11.67
C LEU A 233 2.96 -3.65 11.09
N THR A 234 3.94 -2.93 11.64
CA THR A 234 5.34 -2.98 11.19
C THR A 234 5.92 -4.38 11.32
N ALA A 235 5.71 -5.03 12.48
CA ALA A 235 6.12 -6.41 12.71
C ALA A 235 5.47 -7.37 11.71
N ILE A 236 4.16 -7.26 11.47
CA ILE A 236 3.46 -8.11 10.50
C ILE A 236 4.01 -7.93 9.08
N MET A 237 4.29 -6.69 8.66
CA MET A 237 4.84 -6.46 7.32
C MET A 237 6.26 -7.02 7.17
N ALA A 238 7.08 -6.96 8.21
CA ALA A 238 8.38 -7.62 8.24
C ALA A 238 8.23 -9.15 8.16
N ASP A 239 7.31 -9.76 8.92
CA ASP A 239 7.06 -11.20 8.87
C ASP A 239 6.57 -11.66 7.49
N ILE A 240 5.72 -10.87 6.82
CA ILE A 240 5.26 -11.16 5.45
C ILE A 240 6.45 -11.10 4.49
N HIS A 241 7.31 -10.08 4.61
CA HIS A 241 8.51 -9.95 3.81
C HIS A 241 9.43 -11.16 3.99
N ASP A 242 9.75 -11.52 5.23
CA ASP A 242 10.67 -12.61 5.54
C ASP A 242 10.11 -13.96 5.07
N SER A 243 8.80 -14.16 5.20
CA SER A 243 8.10 -15.34 4.64
C SER A 243 8.23 -15.41 3.11
N CYS A 244 8.17 -14.27 2.40
CA CYS A 244 8.35 -14.24 0.96
C CYS A 244 9.80 -14.56 0.58
N VAL A 245 10.78 -13.99 1.28
CA VAL A 245 12.21 -14.26 1.03
C VAL A 245 12.54 -15.73 1.27
N ALA A 246 12.14 -16.28 2.42
CA ALA A 246 12.39 -17.68 2.78
C ALA A 246 11.75 -18.65 1.78
N ALA A 247 10.49 -18.41 1.38
CA ALA A 247 9.83 -19.24 0.38
C ALA A 247 10.49 -19.12 -1.00
N ALA A 248 10.92 -17.93 -1.41
CA ALA A 248 11.62 -17.75 -2.68
C ALA A 248 12.95 -18.53 -2.70
N GLU A 249 13.69 -18.54 -1.59
CA GLU A 249 14.90 -19.33 -1.39
C GLU A 249 14.64 -20.84 -1.41
N GLU A 250 13.64 -21.31 -0.65
CA GLU A 250 13.25 -22.73 -0.58
C GLU A 250 12.91 -23.30 -1.95
N TYR A 251 12.21 -22.51 -2.79
CA TYR A 251 11.83 -22.90 -4.14
C TYR A 251 12.87 -22.53 -5.22
N GLY A 252 14.09 -22.16 -4.82
CA GLY A 252 15.24 -22.03 -5.71
C GLY A 252 15.28 -20.76 -6.58
N ARG A 253 14.52 -19.72 -6.23
CA ARG A 253 14.54 -18.41 -6.91
C ARG A 253 14.72 -17.27 -5.89
N PRO A 254 15.88 -17.19 -5.21
CA PRO A 254 16.14 -16.17 -4.19
C PRO A 254 15.93 -14.75 -4.73
N GLY A 255 15.25 -13.90 -3.97
CA GLY A 255 14.92 -12.53 -4.34
C GLY A 255 13.66 -12.37 -5.22
N ASP A 256 13.02 -13.47 -5.64
CA ASP A 256 11.75 -13.43 -6.36
C ASP A 256 10.56 -13.36 -5.39
N TYR A 257 10.14 -12.14 -5.03
CA TYR A 257 9.00 -11.93 -4.14
C TYR A 257 7.67 -12.38 -4.75
N VAL A 258 7.55 -12.51 -6.08
CA VAL A 258 6.32 -12.99 -6.72
C VAL A 258 6.12 -14.46 -6.43
N LEU A 259 7.17 -15.26 -6.68
CA LEU A 259 7.19 -16.67 -6.32
C LEU A 259 7.03 -16.85 -4.81
N GLY A 260 7.84 -16.13 -4.02
CA GLY A 260 7.83 -16.23 -2.56
C GLY A 260 6.45 -15.98 -1.96
N ALA A 261 5.80 -14.88 -2.35
CA ALA A 261 4.45 -14.55 -1.87
C ALA A 261 3.40 -15.59 -2.29
N ASN A 262 3.50 -16.12 -3.51
CA ASN A 262 2.58 -17.17 -3.99
C ASN A 262 2.79 -18.48 -3.22
N ALA A 263 4.03 -18.93 -3.10
CA ALA A 263 4.37 -20.20 -2.46
C ALA A 263 4.05 -20.17 -0.96
N ALA A 264 4.44 -19.12 -0.24
CA ALA A 264 4.15 -18.98 1.19
C ALA A 264 2.64 -18.94 1.48
N GLY A 265 1.89 -18.16 0.69
CA GLY A 265 0.44 -18.05 0.83
C GLY A 265 -0.29 -19.36 0.50
N PHE A 266 0.06 -19.98 -0.64
CA PHE A 266 -0.55 -21.22 -1.09
C PHE A 266 -0.28 -22.38 -0.15
N THR A 267 0.99 -22.60 0.22
CA THR A 267 1.40 -23.73 1.07
C THR A 267 0.70 -23.68 2.42
N ARG A 268 0.65 -22.50 3.06
CA ARG A 268 -0.05 -22.33 4.34
C ARG A 268 -1.53 -22.71 4.26
N VAL A 269 -2.22 -22.33 3.18
CA VAL A 269 -3.64 -22.69 2.99
C VAL A 269 -3.79 -24.18 2.68
N ALA A 270 -2.96 -24.72 1.79
CA ALA A 270 -3.00 -26.11 1.38
C ALA A 270 -2.75 -27.07 2.56
N ASP A 271 -1.76 -26.78 3.41
CA ASP A 271 -1.45 -27.58 4.60
C ASP A 271 -2.63 -27.63 5.58
N VAL A 272 -3.29 -26.49 5.81
CA VAL A 272 -4.48 -26.42 6.66
C VAL A 272 -5.65 -27.17 6.04
N MET A 273 -5.86 -27.06 4.72
CA MET A 273 -6.89 -27.83 4.01
C MET A 273 -6.66 -29.34 4.14
N ILE A 274 -5.42 -29.80 3.96
CA ILE A 274 -5.05 -31.21 4.14
C ILE A 274 -5.33 -31.66 5.57
N ALA A 275 -4.97 -30.85 6.57
CA ALA A 275 -5.20 -31.16 7.98
C ALA A 275 -6.69 -31.26 8.35
N HIS A 276 -7.56 -30.46 7.72
CA HIS A 276 -9.01 -30.50 7.93
C HIS A 276 -9.71 -31.66 7.20
N GLY A 277 -9.04 -32.32 6.24
CA GLY A 277 -9.63 -33.38 5.43
C GLY A 277 -10.66 -32.86 4.42
N ILE A 278 -11.56 -33.74 3.96
CA ILE A 278 -12.60 -33.40 2.98
C ILE A 278 -13.82 -32.86 3.72
N VAL A 279 -13.99 -31.53 3.73
CA VAL A 279 -15.10 -30.79 4.34
C VAL A 279 -15.73 -29.78 3.38
#